data_AF-A0A962S9F0-F1
#
_entry.id   AF-A0A962S9F0-F1
#
_cell.length_a   1.000
_cell.length_b   1.000
_cell.length_c   1.000
_cell.angle_alpha   90.00
_cell.angle_beta   90.00
_cell.angle_gamma   90.00
#
_symmetry.space_group_name_H-M   'P 1'
#
loop_
_entity.id
_entity.type
_entity.pdbx_description
1 polymer ?
#
loop_
_entity_poly.entity_id
_entity_poly.type
_entity_poly.pdbx_seq_one_letter_code
_entity_poly.pdbx_strand_id
1 'polypeptide(L)'
;MTRFFLSLILLFGLIACSGGNTGMTASDAGLIDTYTTGTDQATTDELLNTGTSAGNPHDDTARQLQICATRLGRKPAELDREIQTLIRKERYIISTDAAGTDGINITWDHSSADVICTSPPAEAGGLNLVQKINTGQILYGSSGSEYISVLNGGIVFAGDGRDIVATLDKGVFYGEDGNDLVASPLDHGLYNDWTFAPFDSAGLRNGLFVGGKGDDHISLMSGGEFHGSDGQDSVYQLRAGTFYGGKDQDSISDPVAGEPGTMSGGLFYGEAGNDWVDNLSGGSFKGGADDDLVHKISSASFEGMQGKDTVYALGTDGVFTGGSGADTVDSMSDGTYDGGEDIDRLEVYAEGSVINVESVPACLQDVTNRSKCLVLAHNPD
;
A
#
# COMPACT_ATOMS: atom_id res chain seq x y z
N MET A 1 20.27 -54.20 -18.19
CA MET A 1 19.21 -53.93 -19.17
C MET A 1 17.93 -53.65 -18.42
N THR A 2 17.57 -52.37 -18.36
CA THR A 2 16.49 -51.77 -17.59
C THR A 2 15.13 -52.30 -18.04
N ARG A 3 14.25 -52.69 -17.10
CA ARG A 3 12.83 -52.91 -17.38
C ARG A 3 11.97 -52.14 -16.38
N PHE A 4 11.02 -51.44 -16.99
CA PHE A 4 9.87 -50.73 -16.45
C PHE A 4 9.12 -51.49 -15.35
N PHE A 5 8.67 -50.76 -14.32
CA PHE A 5 7.38 -51.01 -13.69
C PHE A 5 6.65 -49.70 -13.44
N LEU A 6 5.48 -49.62 -14.07
CA LEU A 6 4.41 -48.66 -13.88
C LEU A 6 3.60 -49.11 -12.65
N SER A 7 3.21 -48.20 -11.75
CA SER A 7 2.08 -48.43 -10.86
C SER A 7 1.40 -47.11 -10.49
N LEU A 8 0.14 -47.06 -10.91
CA LEU A 8 -0.92 -46.08 -10.73
C LEU A 8 -1.92 -46.71 -9.74
N ILE A 9 -2.46 -45.91 -8.81
CA ILE A 9 -3.75 -45.98 -8.05
C ILE A 9 -3.55 -44.96 -6.89
N LEU A 10 -4.13 -43.76 -6.82
CA LEU A 10 -5.50 -43.23 -6.98
C LEU A 10 -6.40 -43.50 -5.76
N LEU A 11 -6.44 -42.55 -4.81
CA LEU A 11 -7.58 -42.33 -3.92
C LEU A 11 -7.50 -40.93 -3.28
N PHE A 12 -8.21 -39.94 -3.82
CA PHE A 12 -8.71 -38.81 -3.04
C PHE A 12 -10.17 -38.57 -3.40
N GLY A 13 -10.99 -38.54 -2.35
CA GLY A 13 -12.44 -38.46 -2.42
C GLY A 13 -12.94 -37.09 -2.84
N LEU A 14 -14.04 -37.12 -3.57
CA LEU A 14 -14.96 -36.01 -3.79
C LEU A 14 -15.34 -35.35 -2.46
N ILE A 15 -15.19 -34.02 -2.39
CA ILE A 15 -16.22 -33.15 -1.81
C ILE A 15 -16.52 -32.09 -2.87
N ALA A 16 -17.77 -32.08 -3.32
CA ALA A 16 -18.34 -31.03 -4.16
C ALA A 16 -19.29 -30.20 -3.30
N CYS A 17 -19.05 -28.89 -3.26
CA CYS A 17 -19.98 -27.78 -2.98
C CYS A 17 -19.25 -26.53 -3.53
N SER A 18 -19.54 -26.06 -4.76
CA SER A 18 -20.64 -25.17 -5.18
C SER A 18 -20.61 -23.79 -4.52
N GLY A 19 -20.26 -22.77 -5.29
CA GLY A 19 -20.45 -21.34 -4.95
C GLY A 19 -19.33 -20.50 -5.54
N GLY A 20 -19.63 -19.72 -6.57
CA GLY A 20 -18.63 -19.08 -7.43
C GLY A 20 -17.79 -18.00 -6.76
N ASN A 21 -16.56 -17.86 -7.25
CA ASN A 21 -15.91 -16.57 -7.36
C ASN A 21 -15.08 -16.58 -8.65
N THR A 22 -15.35 -15.62 -9.53
CA THR A 22 -14.58 -15.39 -10.76
C THR A 22 -13.26 -14.76 -10.36
N GLY A 23 -12.24 -15.58 -10.10
CA GLY A 23 -10.87 -15.12 -10.01
C GLY A 23 -10.44 -14.54 -11.36
N MET A 24 -9.92 -13.31 -11.35
CA MET A 24 -9.15 -12.78 -12.47
C MET A 24 -7.74 -13.36 -12.44
N THR A 25 -7.26 -13.76 -13.61
CA THR A 25 -5.95 -14.35 -13.86
C THR A 25 -4.89 -13.27 -14.13
N ALA A 26 -3.62 -13.61 -13.86
CA ALA A 26 -2.39 -12.81 -13.95
C ALA A 26 -2.01 -12.21 -15.33
N SER A 27 -2.95 -11.79 -16.18
CA SER A 27 -2.68 -11.24 -17.52
C SER A 27 -2.67 -9.71 -17.62
N ASP A 28 -3.05 -8.99 -16.56
CA ASP A 28 -3.43 -7.57 -16.72
C ASP A 28 -2.33 -6.57 -16.38
N ALA A 29 -1.19 -7.02 -15.83
CA ALA A 29 0.04 -6.22 -15.73
C ALA A 29 0.69 -5.95 -17.10
N GLY A 30 0.26 -6.65 -18.16
CA GLY A 30 0.76 -6.50 -19.53
C GLY A 30 0.05 -5.43 -20.37
N LEU A 31 -1.01 -4.79 -19.86
CA LEU A 31 -1.81 -3.84 -20.65
C LEU A 31 -1.24 -2.41 -20.71
N ILE A 32 -0.06 -2.17 -20.13
CA ILE A 32 0.55 -0.83 -20.01
C ILE A 32 1.32 -0.41 -21.27
N ASP A 33 1.62 -1.31 -22.22
CA ASP A 33 2.59 -1.03 -23.30
C ASP A 33 1.98 -0.92 -24.72
N THR A 34 0.65 -0.76 -24.89
CA THR A 34 0.07 -0.70 -26.25
C THR A 34 -1.16 0.21 -26.40
N TYR A 35 -1.10 1.44 -25.88
CA TYR A 35 -1.98 2.52 -26.34
C TYR A 35 -1.17 3.75 -26.76
N THR A 36 -0.30 3.55 -27.77
CA THR A 36 0.35 4.65 -28.48
C THR A 36 -0.49 5.07 -29.69
N THR A 37 -1.07 6.27 -29.59
CA THR A 37 -1.54 7.14 -30.69
C THR A 37 -2.49 6.52 -31.73
N GLY A 38 -3.73 6.26 -31.32
CA GLY A 38 -4.88 6.23 -32.23
C GLY A 38 -5.58 7.59 -32.21
N THR A 39 -5.41 8.38 -33.26
CA THR A 39 -6.10 9.67 -33.44
C THR A 39 -7.58 9.47 -33.74
N ASP A 40 -8.44 9.50 -32.72
CA ASP A 40 -9.84 9.89 -32.85
C ASP A 40 -10.09 11.11 -31.96
N GLN A 41 -9.62 12.27 -32.43
CA GLN A 41 -9.96 13.59 -31.89
C GLN A 41 -11.38 13.98 -32.32
N ALA A 42 -12.39 13.38 -31.69
CA ALA A 42 -13.77 13.83 -31.80
C ALA A 42 -14.31 14.25 -30.42
N THR A 43 -14.23 15.57 -30.20
CA THR A 43 -15.16 16.40 -29.41
C THR A 43 -15.32 16.13 -27.92
N THR A 44 -14.34 16.56 -27.12
CA THR A 44 -14.56 17.02 -25.73
C THR A 44 -14.10 18.46 -25.50
N ASP A 45 -13.24 19.02 -26.36
CA ASP A 45 -12.77 20.41 -26.26
C ASP A 45 -13.84 21.49 -26.52
N GLU A 46 -14.99 21.13 -27.12
CA GLU A 46 -16.02 22.11 -27.51
C GLU A 46 -17.04 22.44 -26.39
N LEU A 47 -16.98 21.76 -25.25
CA LEU A 47 -17.87 22.02 -24.09
C LEU A 47 -17.19 22.75 -22.93
N LEU A 48 -15.89 23.04 -23.01
CA LEU A 48 -15.11 23.64 -21.93
C LEU A 48 -15.00 25.17 -21.98
N ASN A 49 -15.56 25.87 -22.97
CA ASN A 49 -15.28 27.31 -23.12
C ASN A 49 -16.38 28.17 -23.79
N THR A 50 -17.62 28.14 -23.30
CA THR A 50 -18.66 29.11 -23.75
C THR A 50 -19.11 30.11 -22.68
N GLY A 51 -18.39 30.19 -21.56
CA GLY A 51 -18.78 30.95 -20.38
C GLY A 51 -17.92 32.16 -20.01
N THR A 52 -17.16 32.77 -20.91
CA THR A 52 -16.41 34.01 -20.58
C THR A 52 -17.34 35.24 -20.55
N SER A 53 -18.33 35.24 -19.66
CA SER A 53 -18.88 36.50 -19.15
C SER A 53 -18.04 36.93 -17.97
N ALA A 54 -17.56 38.18 -17.97
CA ALA A 54 -16.85 38.83 -16.86
C ALA A 54 -17.77 39.05 -15.63
N GLY A 55 -18.39 37.98 -15.16
CA GLY A 55 -19.19 37.91 -13.94
C GLY A 55 -18.30 37.61 -12.74
N ASN A 56 -18.82 37.91 -11.55
CA ASN A 56 -18.18 37.60 -10.29
C ASN A 56 -17.82 36.10 -10.25
N PRO A 57 -16.55 35.70 -10.00
CA PRO A 57 -16.14 34.29 -9.99
C PRO A 57 -16.99 33.40 -9.06
N HIS A 58 -17.60 33.98 -8.02
CA HIS A 58 -18.56 33.29 -7.15
C HIS A 58 -19.86 32.83 -7.84
N ASP A 59 -20.34 33.53 -8.87
CA ASP A 59 -21.58 33.15 -9.58
C ASP A 59 -21.36 31.95 -10.51
N ASP A 60 -20.11 31.69 -10.92
CA ASP A 60 -19.80 30.60 -11.85
C ASP A 60 -19.67 29.26 -11.12
N THR A 61 -18.98 29.21 -9.97
CA THR A 61 -18.88 27.98 -9.16
C THR A 61 -20.26 27.48 -8.70
N ALA A 62 -21.14 28.37 -8.24
CA ALA A 62 -22.50 27.98 -7.82
C ALA A 62 -23.32 27.41 -8.99
N ARG A 63 -23.15 27.96 -10.19
CA ARG A 63 -23.80 27.46 -11.40
C ARG A 63 -23.23 26.12 -11.86
N GLN A 64 -21.91 25.95 -11.82
CA GLN A 64 -21.25 24.68 -12.12
C GLN A 64 -21.70 23.58 -11.15
N LEU A 65 -21.76 23.90 -9.85
CA LEU A 65 -22.27 22.98 -8.82
C LEU A 65 -23.72 22.55 -9.07
N GLN A 66 -24.58 23.49 -9.51
CA GLN A 66 -25.96 23.18 -9.88
C GLN A 66 -26.05 22.22 -11.06
N ILE A 67 -25.20 22.39 -12.08
CA ILE A 67 -25.12 21.50 -13.25
C ILE A 67 -24.67 20.11 -12.82
N CYS A 68 -23.61 20.03 -12.01
CA CYS A 68 -23.08 18.78 -11.47
C CYS A 68 -24.11 18.03 -10.64
N ALA A 69 -24.75 18.70 -9.68
CA ALA A 69 -25.81 18.10 -8.87
C ALA A 69 -26.95 17.57 -9.75
N THR A 70 -27.30 18.27 -10.83
CA THR A 70 -28.32 17.79 -11.78
C THR A 70 -27.89 16.54 -12.53
N ARG A 71 -26.63 16.46 -12.99
CA ARG A 71 -26.08 15.28 -13.68
C ARG A 71 -25.99 14.07 -12.77
N LEU A 72 -25.57 14.27 -11.54
CA LEU A 72 -25.43 13.24 -10.52
C LEU A 72 -26.77 12.85 -9.87
N GLY A 73 -27.89 13.52 -10.20
CA GLY A 73 -29.19 13.28 -9.59
C GLY A 73 -29.28 13.67 -8.11
N ARG A 74 -28.44 14.61 -7.64
CA ARG A 74 -28.33 15.06 -6.25
C ARG A 74 -28.84 16.49 -6.08
N LYS A 75 -29.07 16.93 -4.83
CA LYS A 75 -29.37 18.35 -4.57
C LYS A 75 -28.05 19.16 -4.45
N PRO A 76 -27.96 20.36 -5.03
CA PRO A 76 -26.75 21.20 -4.94
C PRO A 76 -26.29 21.46 -3.50
N ALA A 77 -27.23 21.65 -2.57
CA ALA A 77 -26.92 21.89 -1.16
C ALA A 77 -26.38 20.64 -0.42
N GLU A 78 -26.62 19.44 -0.94
CA GLU A 78 -26.03 18.21 -0.41
C GLU A 78 -24.58 18.10 -0.86
N LEU A 79 -24.31 18.35 -2.15
CA LEU A 79 -22.96 18.38 -2.73
C LEU A 79 -22.09 19.48 -2.11
N ASP A 80 -22.63 20.70 -1.94
CA ASP A 80 -21.93 21.80 -1.26
C ASP A 80 -21.58 21.44 0.19
N ARG A 81 -22.50 20.82 0.93
CA ARG A 81 -22.24 20.41 2.32
C ARG A 81 -21.15 19.35 2.40
N GLU A 82 -21.15 18.39 1.48
CA GLU A 82 -20.13 17.35 1.39
C GLU A 82 -18.76 17.96 1.11
N ILE A 83 -18.65 18.85 0.11
CA ILE A 83 -17.45 19.65 -0.18
C ILE A 83 -16.96 20.34 1.09
N GLN A 84 -17.82 21.12 1.75
CA GLN A 84 -17.47 21.84 2.97
C GLN A 84 -17.07 20.91 4.12
N THR A 85 -17.62 19.70 4.17
CA THR A 85 -17.27 18.70 5.19
C THR A 85 -15.91 18.11 4.90
N LEU A 86 -15.65 17.72 3.66
CA LEU A 86 -14.37 17.16 3.21
C LEU A 86 -13.26 18.18 3.41
N ILE A 87 -13.43 19.42 2.95
CA ILE A 87 -12.47 20.52 3.19
C ILE A 87 -12.17 20.70 4.68
N ARG A 88 -13.19 20.60 5.55
CA ARG A 88 -13.00 20.74 7.00
C ARG A 88 -12.28 19.55 7.61
N LYS A 89 -12.55 18.33 7.14
CA LYS A 89 -11.84 17.11 7.57
C LYS A 89 -10.39 17.10 7.05
N GLU A 90 -10.16 17.55 5.81
CA GLU A 90 -8.87 17.62 5.12
C GLU A 90 -7.90 18.61 5.77
N ARG A 91 -8.38 19.76 6.27
CA ARG A 91 -7.56 20.66 7.10
C ARG A 91 -6.96 19.96 8.33
N TYR A 92 -7.54 18.84 8.75
CA TYR A 92 -7.08 18.07 9.90
C TYR A 92 -6.03 17.02 9.52
N ILE A 93 -6.16 16.38 8.35
CA ILE A 93 -5.21 15.36 7.85
C ILE A 93 -3.92 16.03 7.35
N ILE A 94 -4.02 17.22 6.77
CA ILE A 94 -2.88 17.97 6.20
C ILE A 94 -2.07 18.75 7.27
N SER A 95 -2.52 18.77 8.53
CA SER A 95 -1.94 19.57 9.63
C SER A 95 -1.06 18.75 10.59
N THR A 96 -0.10 17.97 10.08
CA THR A 96 0.86 17.25 10.94
C THR A 96 2.31 17.44 10.54
N ASP A 97 2.80 18.68 10.63
CA ASP A 97 4.11 19.00 11.22
C ASP A 97 4.28 20.52 11.44
N ALA A 98 4.50 20.92 12.70
CA ALA A 98 4.86 22.30 13.04
C ALA A 98 6.29 22.69 12.55
N ALA A 99 6.99 21.79 11.88
CA ALA A 99 8.37 21.93 11.44
C ALA A 99 8.51 22.42 9.99
N GLY A 100 7.47 22.29 9.15
CA GLY A 100 7.34 23.03 7.90
C GLY A 100 8.41 22.75 6.85
N THR A 101 8.96 21.54 6.77
CA THR A 101 9.98 21.23 5.74
C THR A 101 9.60 20.18 4.70
N ASP A 102 8.59 19.32 4.87
CA ASP A 102 8.18 18.39 3.79
C ASP A 102 6.68 17.99 3.80
N GLY A 103 5.81 18.71 4.52
CA GLY A 103 4.37 18.46 4.53
C GLY A 103 3.66 18.87 3.23
N ILE A 104 2.68 18.07 2.78
CA ILE A 104 1.80 18.35 1.62
C ILE A 104 0.94 19.60 1.93
N ASN A 105 1.47 20.80 1.67
CA ASN A 105 0.76 22.05 1.98
C ASN A 105 -0.25 22.41 0.87
N ILE A 106 -1.44 21.82 0.94
CA ILE A 106 -2.55 22.15 0.03
C ILE A 106 -3.37 23.30 0.64
N THR A 107 -2.95 24.54 0.40
CA THR A 107 -3.77 25.73 0.70
C THR A 107 -4.77 25.99 -0.43
N TRP A 108 -6.07 25.92 -0.14
CA TRP A 108 -7.15 26.09 -1.12
C TRP A 108 -8.07 27.28 -0.82
N ASP A 109 -8.38 28.04 -1.88
CA ASP A 109 -9.42 29.08 -1.92
C ASP A 109 -10.54 28.66 -2.88
N HIS A 110 -11.70 28.35 -2.32
CA HIS A 110 -12.89 27.85 -3.02
C HIS A 110 -13.60 28.93 -3.85
N SER A 111 -13.23 30.21 -3.70
CA SER A 111 -13.88 31.31 -4.41
C SER A 111 -13.60 31.33 -5.92
N SER A 112 -12.69 30.48 -6.41
CA SER A 112 -12.27 30.43 -7.82
C SER A 112 -12.08 29.00 -8.36
N ALA A 113 -12.72 27.99 -7.78
CA ALA A 113 -12.53 26.62 -8.23
C ALA A 113 -13.36 26.30 -9.48
N ASP A 114 -12.75 25.64 -10.47
CA ASP A 114 -13.41 25.12 -11.67
C ASP A 114 -13.92 23.70 -11.39
N VAL A 115 -15.24 23.49 -11.45
CA VAL A 115 -15.86 22.19 -11.21
C VAL A 115 -16.20 21.50 -12.53
N ILE A 116 -15.67 20.29 -12.71
CA ILE A 116 -15.85 19.41 -13.87
C ILE A 116 -16.66 18.20 -13.40
N CYS A 117 -17.64 17.77 -14.19
CA CYS A 117 -18.46 16.60 -13.85
C CYS A 117 -18.63 15.68 -15.06
N THR A 118 -18.31 14.40 -14.89
CA THR A 118 -18.56 13.37 -15.89
C THR A 118 -20.03 12.92 -15.82
N SER A 119 -20.46 12.19 -16.84
CA SER A 119 -21.74 11.48 -16.83
C SER A 119 -21.43 10.01 -17.00
N PRO A 120 -22.30 9.10 -16.51
CA PRO A 120 -22.10 7.67 -16.74
C PRO A 120 -21.93 7.38 -18.23
N PRO A 121 -21.02 6.47 -18.62
CA PRO A 121 -20.86 6.12 -20.02
C PRO A 121 -22.17 5.56 -20.58
N ALA A 122 -22.43 5.83 -21.86
CA ALA A 122 -23.66 5.35 -22.52
C ALA A 122 -23.70 3.82 -22.66
N GLU A 123 -22.54 3.16 -22.56
CA GLU A 123 -22.38 1.71 -22.64
C GLU A 123 -21.85 1.18 -21.31
N ALA A 124 -22.36 0.04 -20.85
CA ALA A 124 -21.87 -0.61 -19.63
C ALA A 124 -20.37 -0.93 -19.78
N GLY A 125 -19.54 -0.38 -18.89
CA GLY A 125 -18.08 -0.51 -18.93
C GLY A 125 -17.37 0.49 -19.85
N GLY A 126 -18.05 1.54 -20.31
CA GLY A 126 -17.38 2.64 -21.02
C GLY A 126 -16.42 3.41 -20.11
N LEU A 127 -15.42 4.05 -20.71
CA LEU A 127 -14.41 4.84 -20.00
C LEU A 127 -14.66 6.35 -20.19
N ASN A 128 -14.69 7.09 -19.09
CA ASN A 128 -14.72 8.55 -19.10
C ASN A 128 -13.29 9.10 -19.12
N LEU A 129 -12.81 9.51 -20.30
CA LEU A 129 -11.47 10.06 -20.46
C LEU A 129 -11.40 11.54 -20.07
N VAL A 130 -10.64 11.84 -19.01
CA VAL A 130 -10.27 13.19 -18.58
C VAL A 130 -8.77 13.38 -18.77
N GLN A 131 -8.39 14.24 -19.71
CA GLN A 131 -6.97 14.37 -20.06
C GLN A 131 -6.13 14.98 -18.93
N LYS A 132 -6.64 16.00 -18.24
CA LYS A 132 -5.89 16.69 -17.19
C LYS A 132 -6.78 17.43 -16.20
N ILE A 133 -6.47 17.30 -14.92
CA ILE A 133 -7.01 18.09 -13.82
C ILE A 133 -5.86 18.86 -13.17
N ASN A 134 -5.98 20.18 -13.02
CA ASN A 134 -4.94 21.05 -12.46
C ASN A 134 -5.34 21.59 -11.08
N THR A 135 -4.41 22.27 -10.42
CA THR A 135 -4.63 22.96 -9.15
C THR A 135 -5.79 23.93 -9.25
N GLY A 136 -6.68 23.91 -8.25
CA GLY A 136 -7.92 24.69 -8.26
C GLY A 136 -9.08 24.05 -9.01
N GLN A 137 -8.88 22.89 -9.65
CA GLN A 137 -9.96 22.16 -10.33
C GLN A 137 -10.48 21.01 -9.47
N ILE A 138 -11.80 20.78 -9.53
CA ILE A 138 -12.48 19.64 -8.90
C ILE A 138 -13.16 18.81 -9.98
N LEU A 139 -12.93 17.50 -10.01
CA LEU A 139 -13.67 16.55 -10.82
C LEU A 139 -14.65 15.76 -9.93
N TYR A 140 -15.91 15.71 -10.33
CA TYR A 140 -16.85 14.68 -9.89
C TYR A 140 -17.06 13.69 -11.02
N GLY A 141 -16.50 12.51 -10.81
CA GLY A 141 -16.83 11.33 -11.56
C GLY A 141 -18.25 10.85 -11.25
N SER A 142 -18.65 9.81 -11.96
CA SER A 142 -19.97 9.21 -11.88
C SER A 142 -19.80 7.70 -11.69
N SER A 143 -20.89 6.94 -11.64
CA SER A 143 -20.75 5.48 -11.77
C SER A 143 -20.11 5.12 -13.13
N GLY A 144 -19.08 4.31 -13.15
CA GLY A 144 -18.37 3.96 -14.39
C GLY A 144 -16.88 3.72 -14.14
N SER A 145 -16.09 3.73 -15.21
CA SER A 145 -14.64 3.79 -15.07
C SER A 145 -14.16 5.15 -15.57
N GLU A 146 -13.49 5.89 -14.73
CA GLU A 146 -12.93 7.20 -14.97
C GLU A 146 -11.44 7.03 -15.28
N TYR A 147 -10.98 7.60 -16.39
CA TYR A 147 -9.56 7.60 -16.72
C TYR A 147 -9.05 9.03 -16.73
N ILE A 148 -8.26 9.38 -15.72
CA ILE A 148 -7.60 10.68 -15.59
C ILE A 148 -6.14 10.53 -16.01
N SER A 149 -5.74 11.15 -17.13
CA SER A 149 -4.35 10.99 -17.58
C SER A 149 -3.35 11.70 -16.67
N VAL A 150 -3.69 12.88 -16.16
CA VAL A 150 -2.83 13.65 -15.23
C VAL A 150 -3.67 14.40 -14.20
N LEU A 151 -3.47 14.13 -12.92
CA LEU A 151 -3.95 14.92 -11.79
C LEU A 151 -2.77 15.74 -11.23
N ASN A 152 -2.84 17.06 -11.35
CA ASN A 152 -1.77 18.00 -10.97
C ASN A 152 -2.27 19.03 -9.95
N GLY A 153 -2.42 18.63 -8.69
CA GLY A 153 -2.84 19.50 -7.57
C GLY A 153 -4.34 19.78 -7.46
N GLY A 154 -5.17 19.15 -8.30
CA GLY A 154 -6.63 19.25 -8.20
C GLY A 154 -7.23 18.22 -7.23
N ILE A 155 -8.56 18.15 -7.20
CA ILE A 155 -9.31 17.17 -6.41
C ILE A 155 -10.18 16.34 -7.35
N VAL A 156 -10.20 15.04 -7.17
CA VAL A 156 -11.04 14.13 -7.95
C VAL A 156 -11.82 13.25 -6.98
N PHE A 157 -13.14 13.24 -7.13
CA PHE A 157 -14.07 12.25 -6.57
C PHE A 157 -14.44 11.32 -7.70
N ALA A 158 -13.96 10.09 -7.73
CA ALA A 158 -14.02 9.24 -8.92
C ALA A 158 -15.41 8.59 -9.11
N GLY A 159 -16.07 8.26 -8.00
CA GLY A 159 -17.38 7.63 -8.00
C GLY A 159 -17.26 6.11 -7.97
N ASP A 160 -18.37 5.40 -8.19
CA ASP A 160 -18.31 3.94 -8.20
C ASP A 160 -17.62 3.42 -9.48
N GLY A 161 -16.67 2.48 -9.34
CA GLY A 161 -16.29 1.56 -10.40
C GLY A 161 -14.80 1.19 -10.44
N ARG A 162 -14.10 1.50 -11.53
CA ARG A 162 -12.66 1.21 -11.63
C ARG A 162 -11.99 2.39 -12.27
N ASP A 163 -11.38 3.20 -11.43
CA ASP A 163 -10.92 4.51 -11.78
C ASP A 163 -9.40 4.55 -11.80
N ILE A 164 -8.87 5.22 -12.80
CA ILE A 164 -7.46 5.18 -13.13
C ILE A 164 -6.94 6.60 -13.21
N VAL A 165 -6.01 6.94 -12.33
CA VAL A 165 -5.18 8.13 -12.46
C VAL A 165 -3.82 7.70 -13.00
N ALA A 166 -3.54 7.97 -14.27
CA ALA A 166 -2.30 7.53 -14.88
C ALA A 166 -1.08 8.25 -14.27
N THR A 167 -1.22 9.50 -13.85
CA THR A 167 -0.18 10.26 -13.13
C THR A 167 -0.81 11.20 -12.11
N LEU A 168 -0.41 11.08 -10.86
CA LEU A 168 -0.84 11.97 -9.78
C LEU A 168 0.39 12.73 -9.22
N ASP A 169 0.51 13.99 -9.60
CA ASP A 169 1.53 14.94 -9.13
C ASP A 169 0.84 16.01 -8.27
N LYS A 170 0.85 15.81 -6.95
CA LYS A 170 0.06 16.60 -6.00
C LYS A 170 -1.45 16.50 -6.24
N GLY A 171 -2.22 16.88 -5.21
CA GLY A 171 -3.68 16.87 -5.26
C GLY A 171 -4.24 15.67 -4.52
N VAL A 172 -5.55 15.47 -4.66
CA VAL A 172 -6.31 14.47 -3.91
C VAL A 172 -7.16 13.66 -4.87
N PHE A 173 -7.04 12.34 -4.80
CA PHE A 173 -7.88 11.39 -5.51
C PHE A 173 -8.62 10.54 -4.48
N TYR A 174 -9.95 10.64 -4.50
CA TYR A 174 -10.84 9.75 -3.78
C TYR A 174 -11.38 8.73 -4.78
N GLY A 175 -10.93 7.48 -4.65
CA GLY A 175 -11.40 6.36 -5.46
C GLY A 175 -12.89 6.11 -5.27
N GLU A 176 -13.34 6.11 -4.02
CA GLU A 176 -14.70 5.67 -3.65
C GLU A 176 -14.88 4.17 -3.94
N ASP A 177 -16.10 3.67 -4.15
CA ASP A 177 -16.34 2.24 -4.27
C ASP A 177 -15.70 1.71 -5.57
N GLY A 178 -14.72 0.81 -5.49
CA GLY A 178 -14.13 0.33 -6.73
C GLY A 178 -12.85 -0.46 -6.57
N ASN A 179 -12.20 -0.75 -7.70
CA ASN A 179 -10.81 -1.19 -7.70
C ASN A 179 -9.99 -0.14 -8.43
N ASP A 180 -9.44 0.82 -7.71
CA ASP A 180 -8.86 2.01 -8.29
C ASP A 180 -7.35 1.92 -8.39
N LEU A 181 -6.80 2.68 -9.34
CA LEU A 181 -5.40 2.56 -9.73
C LEU A 181 -4.76 3.94 -9.95
N VAL A 182 -3.69 4.20 -9.22
CA VAL A 182 -2.76 5.29 -9.54
C VAL A 182 -1.52 4.71 -10.22
N ALA A 183 -1.53 4.71 -11.57
CA ALA A 183 -0.59 3.92 -12.36
C ALA A 183 0.87 4.41 -12.29
N SER A 184 1.08 5.74 -12.16
CA SER A 184 2.42 6.28 -11.88
C SER A 184 2.55 6.62 -10.41
N PRO A 185 3.77 6.52 -9.83
CA PRO A 185 3.93 6.76 -8.40
C PRO A 185 3.37 8.11 -7.94
N LEU A 186 2.58 8.07 -6.88
CA LEU A 186 2.08 9.21 -6.12
C LEU A 186 3.26 10.09 -5.67
N ASP A 187 3.37 11.27 -6.27
CA ASP A 187 4.42 12.23 -5.96
C ASP A 187 3.79 13.44 -5.25
N HIS A 188 3.92 13.50 -3.92
CA HIS A 188 3.35 14.57 -3.07
C HIS A 188 1.82 14.73 -3.11
N GLY A 189 1.09 13.68 -3.53
CA GLY A 189 -0.36 13.66 -3.56
C GLY A 189 -0.97 12.76 -2.49
N LEU A 190 -2.30 12.83 -2.38
CA LEU A 190 -3.12 12.03 -1.49
C LEU A 190 -4.01 11.08 -2.33
N TYR A 191 -3.87 9.79 -2.09
CA TYR A 191 -4.89 8.80 -2.42
C TYR A 191 -5.68 8.50 -1.16
N ASN A 192 -7.00 8.48 -1.25
CA ASN A 192 -7.83 8.26 -0.08
C ASN A 192 -9.12 7.51 -0.44
N ASP A 193 -9.15 6.21 -0.17
CA ASP A 193 -10.39 5.46 -0.16
C ASP A 193 -10.97 5.39 1.26
N TRP A 194 -12.23 5.80 1.39
CA TRP A 194 -13.00 5.79 2.64
C TRP A 194 -14.01 4.66 2.65
N THR A 195 -14.10 3.91 1.56
CA THR A 195 -15.20 3.02 1.27
C THR A 195 -14.78 1.57 1.43
N PHE A 196 -15.56 0.65 0.88
CA PHE A 196 -15.37 -0.80 1.04
C PHE A 196 -14.87 -1.39 -0.29
N ALA A 197 -13.89 -0.72 -0.91
CA ALA A 197 -13.18 -1.28 -2.04
C ALA A 197 -12.61 -2.66 -1.67
N PRO A 198 -12.55 -3.63 -2.58
CA PRO A 198 -11.89 -4.89 -2.30
C PRO A 198 -10.38 -4.83 -2.59
N PHE A 199 -9.91 -3.89 -3.42
CA PHE A 199 -8.51 -3.81 -3.83
C PHE A 199 -8.17 -2.49 -4.55
N ASP A 200 -7.24 -1.71 -4.02
CA ASP A 200 -6.64 -0.55 -4.70
C ASP A 200 -5.13 -0.68 -4.92
N SER A 201 -4.58 0.05 -5.90
CA SER A 201 -3.15 0.01 -6.15
C SER A 201 -2.49 1.31 -6.59
N ALA A 202 -1.24 1.52 -6.15
CA ALA A 202 -0.40 2.63 -6.58
C ALA A 202 1.11 2.33 -6.58
N GLY A 203 1.90 3.25 -7.13
CA GLY A 203 3.26 3.49 -6.65
C GLY A 203 3.29 4.68 -5.69
N LEU A 204 4.30 4.80 -4.83
CA LEU A 204 4.40 5.90 -3.88
C LEU A 204 5.84 6.45 -3.81
N ARG A 205 6.01 7.76 -3.96
CA ARG A 205 7.33 8.41 -3.90
C ARG A 205 7.46 9.39 -2.74
N ASN A 206 6.43 10.19 -2.42
CA ASN A 206 6.40 11.14 -1.29
C ASN A 206 4.96 11.58 -0.97
N GLY A 207 3.99 10.67 -1.09
CA GLY A 207 2.57 10.98 -0.90
C GLY A 207 2.00 10.38 0.39
N LEU A 208 0.69 10.45 0.53
CA LEU A 208 -0.08 9.68 1.48
C LEU A 208 -1.05 8.79 0.69
N PHE A 209 -1.04 7.49 0.95
CA PHE A 209 -2.04 6.54 0.48
C PHE A 209 -2.82 6.02 1.68
N VAL A 210 -4.13 6.23 1.69
CA VAL A 210 -5.04 5.65 2.67
C VAL A 210 -5.92 4.66 1.91
N GLY A 211 -5.70 3.37 2.15
CA GLY A 211 -6.36 2.28 1.45
C GLY A 211 -7.76 2.00 1.98
N GLY A 212 -7.92 2.04 3.30
CA GLY A 212 -9.23 1.99 3.92
C GLY A 212 -9.65 0.56 4.21
N LYS A 213 -10.58 -0.01 3.45
CA LYS A 213 -10.93 -1.43 3.59
C LYS A 213 -10.58 -2.12 2.29
N GLY A 214 -10.21 -3.39 2.37
CA GLY A 214 -9.83 -4.17 1.21
C GLY A 214 -8.37 -4.61 1.29
N ASP A 215 -7.94 -5.39 0.30
CA ASP A 215 -6.54 -5.79 0.21
C ASP A 215 -5.83 -4.78 -0.72
N ASP A 216 -5.09 -3.82 -0.16
CA ASP A 216 -4.47 -2.74 -0.95
C ASP A 216 -3.00 -3.00 -1.27
N HIS A 217 -2.54 -2.47 -2.41
CA HIS A 217 -1.24 -2.82 -2.94
C HIS A 217 -0.40 -1.65 -3.47
N ILE A 218 0.79 -1.46 -2.88
CA ILE A 218 1.81 -0.56 -3.41
C ILE A 218 2.95 -1.33 -4.08
N SER A 219 3.06 -1.20 -5.39
CA SER A 219 4.12 -1.90 -6.17
C SER A 219 5.54 -1.42 -5.84
N LEU A 220 5.71 -0.13 -5.54
CA LEU A 220 6.97 0.48 -5.17
C LEU A 220 6.74 1.70 -4.30
N MET A 221 7.30 1.67 -3.09
CA MET A 221 7.29 2.76 -2.13
C MET A 221 8.72 3.30 -1.92
N SER A 222 8.93 4.57 -2.23
CA SER A 222 10.24 5.25 -2.19
C SER A 222 10.24 6.51 -1.31
N GLY A 223 9.23 6.63 -0.46
CA GLY A 223 8.96 7.74 0.46
C GLY A 223 7.45 7.84 0.73
N GLY A 224 7.03 8.78 1.57
CA GLY A 224 5.62 8.98 1.93
C GLY A 224 5.09 8.01 2.99
N GLU A 225 3.77 7.93 3.09
CA GLU A 225 3.04 7.06 4.03
C GLU A 225 1.98 6.22 3.31
N PHE A 226 1.86 4.95 3.70
CA PHE A 226 0.80 4.06 3.29
C PHE A 226 0.09 3.55 4.55
N HIS A 227 -1.21 3.78 4.64
CA HIS A 227 -2.09 3.31 5.71
C HIS A 227 -3.06 2.30 5.10
N GLY A 228 -2.75 1.01 5.22
CA GLY A 228 -3.57 -0.09 4.70
C GLY A 228 -4.92 -0.17 5.41
N SER A 229 -4.86 -0.21 6.74
CA SER A 229 -5.99 -0.25 7.66
C SER A 229 -6.64 -1.63 7.73
N ASP A 230 -7.71 -1.91 6.99
CA ASP A 230 -8.49 -3.14 7.15
C ASP A 230 -8.35 -4.06 5.93
N GLY A 231 -7.53 -5.11 6.02
CA GLY A 231 -7.41 -6.14 4.98
C GLY A 231 -5.97 -6.66 4.86
N GLN A 232 -5.68 -7.44 3.81
CA GLN A 232 -4.32 -7.96 3.58
C GLN A 232 -3.56 -7.01 2.67
N ASP A 233 -2.94 -6.01 3.26
CA ASP A 233 -2.26 -4.94 2.56
C ASP A 233 -0.82 -5.32 2.23
N SER A 234 -0.31 -4.79 1.12
CA SER A 234 1.01 -5.19 0.65
C SER A 234 1.81 -4.10 -0.02
N VAL A 235 3.12 -4.15 0.20
CA VAL A 235 4.10 -3.35 -0.55
C VAL A 235 5.13 -4.27 -1.17
N TYR A 236 5.24 -4.33 -2.49
CA TYR A 236 6.23 -5.22 -3.10
C TYR A 236 7.67 -4.75 -2.84
N GLN A 237 7.94 -3.45 -3.01
CA GLN A 237 9.27 -2.86 -2.75
C GLN A 237 9.18 -1.63 -1.86
N LEU A 238 9.63 -1.74 -0.61
CA LEU A 238 9.74 -0.62 0.33
C LEU A 238 11.20 -0.15 0.41
N ARG A 239 11.49 1.01 -0.18
CA ARG A 239 12.84 1.61 -0.19
C ARG A 239 12.99 2.75 0.82
N ALA A 240 11.91 3.46 1.10
CA ALA A 240 11.80 4.52 2.10
C ALA A 240 10.31 4.82 2.36
N GLY A 241 10.03 5.63 3.38
CA GLY A 241 8.68 5.96 3.83
C GLY A 241 8.22 5.09 5.00
N THR A 242 6.92 5.16 5.31
CA THR A 242 6.29 4.39 6.38
C THR A 242 5.07 3.64 5.88
N PHE A 243 5.04 2.33 6.06
CA PHE A 243 3.86 1.49 5.86
C PHE A 243 3.25 1.14 7.22
N TYR A 244 1.96 1.43 7.39
CA TYR A 244 1.12 0.96 8.49
C TYR A 244 0.18 -0.09 7.91
N GLY A 245 0.41 -1.37 8.22
CA GLY A 245 -0.40 -2.49 7.76
C GLY A 245 -1.82 -2.36 8.31
N GLY A 246 -1.94 -2.42 9.63
CA GLY A 246 -3.19 -2.18 10.32
C GLY A 246 -3.71 -3.45 10.96
N LYS A 247 -4.91 -3.87 10.59
CA LYS A 247 -5.45 -5.15 11.05
C LYS A 247 -5.55 -6.11 9.88
N ASP A 248 -5.06 -7.33 10.11
CA ASP A 248 -5.23 -8.57 9.35
C ASP A 248 -3.89 -9.25 8.98
N GLN A 249 -3.39 -9.18 7.76
CA GLN A 249 -2.20 -9.96 7.37
C GLN A 249 -1.45 -9.19 6.30
N ASP A 250 -0.52 -8.35 6.74
CA ASP A 250 0.13 -7.35 5.93
C ASP A 250 1.55 -7.76 5.57
N SER A 251 1.99 -7.34 4.39
CA SER A 251 3.24 -7.89 3.88
C SER A 251 4.08 -6.97 3.03
N ILE A 252 5.40 -7.18 3.13
CA ILE A 252 6.33 -6.78 2.09
C ILE A 252 6.56 -7.98 1.16
N SER A 253 5.57 -8.21 0.28
CA SER A 253 5.56 -9.29 -0.71
C SER A 253 4.83 -8.85 -1.99
N ASP A 254 5.00 -9.59 -3.11
CA ASP A 254 4.13 -9.44 -4.28
C ASP A 254 3.02 -10.51 -4.24
N PRO A 255 1.81 -10.19 -3.74
CA PRO A 255 0.71 -11.16 -3.73
C PRO A 255 0.22 -11.53 -5.14
N VAL A 256 0.48 -10.67 -6.13
CA VAL A 256 0.00 -10.87 -7.51
C VAL A 256 0.94 -11.80 -8.28
N ALA A 257 2.26 -11.62 -8.13
CA ALA A 257 3.26 -12.43 -8.82
C ALA A 257 3.71 -13.67 -8.02
N GLY A 258 3.47 -13.70 -6.70
CA GLY A 258 4.03 -14.72 -5.81
C GLY A 258 5.55 -14.65 -5.72
N GLU A 259 6.11 -13.49 -6.05
CA GLU A 259 7.55 -13.22 -6.00
C GLU A 259 7.89 -12.54 -4.65
N PRO A 260 9.07 -12.85 -4.08
CA PRO A 260 9.41 -12.33 -2.76
C PRO A 260 9.65 -10.83 -2.79
N GLY A 261 8.99 -10.11 -1.88
CA GLY A 261 9.14 -8.67 -1.72
C GLY A 261 10.49 -8.27 -1.13
N THR A 262 10.79 -6.98 -1.14
CA THR A 262 12.02 -6.46 -0.51
C THR A 262 11.81 -5.12 0.18
N MET A 263 12.17 -5.09 1.45
CA MET A 263 12.38 -3.87 2.22
C MET A 263 13.88 -3.55 2.25
N SER A 264 14.26 -2.36 1.75
CA SER A 264 15.65 -1.89 1.70
C SER A 264 15.86 -0.58 2.48
N GLY A 265 14.79 -0.07 3.10
CA GLY A 265 14.76 1.12 3.93
C GLY A 265 13.33 1.40 4.39
N GLY A 266 13.14 2.52 5.10
CA GLY A 266 11.82 2.90 5.62
C GLY A 266 11.42 2.18 6.90
N LEU A 267 10.13 2.29 7.22
CA LEU A 267 9.49 1.69 8.40
C LEU A 267 8.27 0.88 7.96
N PHE A 268 8.08 -0.29 8.54
CA PHE A 268 6.84 -1.06 8.42
C PHE A 268 6.34 -1.36 9.84
N TYR A 269 5.12 -0.94 10.13
CA TYR A 269 4.36 -1.30 11.33
C TYR A 269 3.28 -2.30 10.90
N GLY A 270 3.43 -3.56 11.28
CA GLY A 270 2.42 -4.59 11.02
C GLY A 270 1.14 -4.31 11.81
N GLU A 271 1.32 -3.97 13.10
CA GLU A 271 0.26 -3.69 14.07
C GLU A 271 -0.44 -4.95 14.59
N ALA A 272 -1.55 -5.38 14.02
CA ALA A 272 -2.29 -6.53 14.50
C ALA A 272 -2.49 -7.57 13.41
N GLY A 273 -2.06 -8.80 13.68
CA GLY A 273 -2.16 -9.90 12.75
C GLY A 273 -0.80 -10.51 12.44
N ASN A 274 -0.79 -11.48 11.53
CA ASN A 274 0.44 -12.23 11.25
C ASN A 274 1.17 -11.60 10.06
N ASP A 275 2.02 -10.61 10.31
CA ASP A 275 2.62 -9.82 9.25
C ASP A 275 3.96 -10.39 8.80
N TRP A 276 4.35 -10.15 7.54
CA TRP A 276 5.61 -10.70 7.05
C TRP A 276 6.41 -9.86 6.06
N VAL A 277 7.72 -10.07 6.11
CA VAL A 277 8.69 -9.49 5.17
C VAL A 277 9.56 -10.59 4.57
N ASP A 278 9.58 -10.70 3.25
CA ASP A 278 10.43 -11.70 2.59
C ASP A 278 11.92 -11.35 2.68
N ASN A 279 12.30 -10.13 2.32
CA ASN A 279 13.69 -9.70 2.38
C ASN A 279 13.80 -8.34 3.09
N LEU A 280 14.27 -8.35 4.33
CA LEU A 280 14.53 -7.17 5.13
C LEU A 280 16.02 -6.82 5.06
N SER A 281 16.38 -6.01 4.07
CA SER A 281 17.76 -5.63 3.72
C SER A 281 18.16 -4.20 4.13
N GLY A 282 17.23 -3.48 4.75
CA GLY A 282 17.42 -2.15 5.34
C GLY A 282 16.12 -1.65 5.96
N GLY A 283 16.19 -0.64 6.83
CA GLY A 283 15.02 -0.09 7.52
C GLY A 283 14.65 -0.87 8.80
N SER A 284 13.41 -0.68 9.25
CA SER A 284 12.89 -1.32 10.46
C SER A 284 11.48 -1.88 10.27
N PHE A 285 11.30 -3.15 10.61
CA PHE A 285 9.98 -3.79 10.70
C PHE A 285 9.60 -3.97 12.17
N LYS A 286 8.36 -3.63 12.50
CA LYS A 286 7.74 -3.72 13.81
C LYS A 286 6.49 -4.57 13.64
N GLY A 287 6.57 -5.83 14.05
CA GLY A 287 5.52 -6.84 13.87
C GLY A 287 4.23 -6.41 14.55
N GLY A 288 4.21 -6.50 15.87
CA GLY A 288 3.17 -5.89 16.70
C GLY A 288 2.52 -6.91 17.60
N ALA A 289 1.28 -7.27 17.32
CA ALA A 289 0.58 -8.34 17.99
C ALA A 289 0.35 -9.49 17.02
N ASP A 290 0.40 -10.71 17.55
CA ASP A 290 0.28 -11.99 16.84
C ASP A 290 1.62 -12.46 16.22
N ASP A 291 1.60 -13.52 15.41
CA ASP A 291 2.84 -14.22 15.04
C ASP A 291 3.43 -13.62 13.75
N ASP A 292 4.56 -12.90 13.86
CA ASP A 292 5.19 -12.19 12.74
C ASP A 292 6.40 -12.92 12.15
N LEU A 293 6.69 -12.66 10.87
CA LEU A 293 7.70 -13.42 10.15
C LEU A 293 8.62 -12.57 9.27
N VAL A 294 9.92 -12.85 9.36
CA VAL A 294 10.90 -12.37 8.37
C VAL A 294 11.68 -13.51 7.77
N HIS A 295 11.58 -13.72 6.45
CA HIS A 295 12.33 -14.80 5.81
C HIS A 295 13.84 -14.54 5.86
N LYS A 296 14.27 -13.30 5.68
CA LYS A 296 15.69 -12.95 5.72
C LYS A 296 15.94 -11.52 6.20
N ILE A 297 16.88 -11.36 7.14
CA ILE A 297 17.36 -10.06 7.62
C ILE A 297 18.84 -9.85 7.24
N SER A 298 19.16 -8.64 6.76
CA SER A 298 20.53 -8.15 6.62
C SER A 298 20.58 -6.63 6.75
N SER A 299 21.45 -6.08 7.60
CA SER A 299 21.62 -4.62 7.79
C SER A 299 20.32 -3.86 8.10
N ALA A 300 19.45 -4.48 8.90
CA ALA A 300 18.10 -3.99 9.23
C ALA A 300 17.67 -4.48 10.61
N SER A 301 16.54 -3.96 11.11
CA SER A 301 15.99 -4.35 12.42
C SER A 301 14.58 -4.91 12.32
N PHE A 302 14.30 -5.97 13.05
CA PHE A 302 12.97 -6.51 13.28
C PHE A 302 12.68 -6.53 14.79
N GLU A 303 11.57 -5.91 15.20
CA GLU A 303 11.01 -5.97 16.55
C GLU A 303 9.70 -6.76 16.46
N GLY A 304 9.68 -7.99 16.99
CA GLY A 304 8.50 -8.88 16.94
C GLY A 304 7.36 -8.39 17.84
N MET A 305 7.70 -7.98 19.06
CA MET A 305 6.82 -7.48 20.11
C MET A 305 6.00 -8.55 20.84
N GLN A 306 4.79 -8.89 20.40
CA GLN A 306 3.92 -9.87 21.07
C GLN A 306 3.57 -10.98 20.10
N GLY A 307 4.03 -12.20 20.33
CA GLY A 307 3.77 -13.25 19.36
C GLY A 307 4.71 -14.44 19.46
N LYS A 308 4.68 -15.30 18.46
CA LYS A 308 5.77 -16.24 18.19
C LYS A 308 6.45 -15.81 16.91
N ASP A 309 7.40 -14.92 17.07
CA ASP A 309 8.00 -14.22 15.95
C ASP A 309 9.17 -15.05 15.40
N THR A 310 9.23 -15.13 14.07
CA THR A 310 10.14 -16.04 13.39
C THR A 310 11.03 -15.32 12.41
N VAL A 311 12.34 -15.55 12.51
CA VAL A 311 13.33 -15.19 11.50
C VAL A 311 13.97 -16.44 10.92
N TYR A 312 13.73 -16.71 9.64
CA TYR A 312 14.34 -17.91 9.02
C TYR A 312 15.85 -17.77 8.82
N ALA A 313 16.32 -16.58 8.44
CA ALA A 313 17.73 -16.31 8.21
C ALA A 313 18.15 -14.93 8.73
N LEU A 314 18.86 -14.90 9.87
CA LEU A 314 19.48 -13.71 10.42
C LEU A 314 20.91 -13.58 9.91
N GLY A 315 21.15 -12.55 9.08
CA GLY A 315 22.42 -12.30 8.41
C GLY A 315 23.19 -11.10 8.93
N THR A 316 24.20 -10.70 8.16
CA THR A 316 25.14 -9.61 8.49
C THR A 316 24.46 -8.33 8.94
N ASP A 317 24.88 -7.82 10.10
CA ASP A 317 24.37 -6.61 10.74
C ASP A 317 22.84 -6.58 10.94
N GLY A 318 22.17 -7.73 10.86
CA GLY A 318 20.75 -7.86 11.17
C GLY A 318 20.51 -7.82 12.68
N VAL A 319 19.40 -7.22 13.08
CA VAL A 319 18.95 -7.20 14.48
C VAL A 319 17.55 -7.75 14.56
N PHE A 320 17.34 -8.73 15.44
CA PHE A 320 16.03 -9.23 15.81
C PHE A 320 15.86 -9.11 17.33
N THR A 321 14.79 -8.45 17.75
CA THR A 321 14.32 -8.41 19.14
C THR A 321 12.94 -9.04 19.17
N GLY A 322 12.84 -10.23 19.77
CA GLY A 322 11.60 -11.03 19.80
C GLY A 322 10.52 -10.33 20.60
N GLY A 323 10.72 -10.16 21.90
CA GLY A 323 9.80 -9.43 22.76
C GLY A 323 9.15 -10.36 23.75
N SER A 324 7.84 -10.56 23.65
CA SER A 324 7.09 -11.49 24.48
C SER A 324 6.49 -12.60 23.64
N GLY A 325 6.51 -13.82 24.17
CA GLY A 325 6.14 -15.04 23.47
C GLY A 325 7.36 -15.83 23.00
N ALA A 326 7.13 -16.91 22.24
CA ALA A 326 8.17 -17.92 22.00
C ALA A 326 8.82 -17.73 20.64
N ASP A 327 9.89 -16.94 20.59
CA ASP A 327 10.48 -16.46 19.36
C ASP A 327 11.54 -17.42 18.82
N THR A 328 11.75 -17.39 17.51
CA THR A 328 12.64 -18.35 16.84
C THR A 328 13.50 -17.70 15.77
N VAL A 329 14.80 -18.04 15.80
CA VAL A 329 15.72 -17.88 14.68
C VAL A 329 16.16 -19.25 14.17
N ASP A 330 15.81 -19.59 12.93
CA ASP A 330 16.17 -20.89 12.35
C ASP A 330 17.66 -20.95 11.98
N SER A 331 18.21 -19.86 11.44
CA SER A 331 19.62 -19.81 11.07
C SER A 331 20.19 -18.42 11.28
N MET A 332 21.22 -18.34 12.11
CA MET A 332 21.99 -17.12 12.37
C MET A 332 23.39 -17.25 11.80
N SER A 333 23.69 -16.48 10.76
CA SER A 333 25.03 -16.41 10.18
C SER A 333 25.85 -15.24 10.70
N ASP A 334 25.24 -14.23 11.30
CA ASP A 334 25.83 -13.05 11.97
C ASP A 334 24.67 -12.24 12.61
N GLY A 335 24.94 -11.05 13.16
CA GLY A 335 23.92 -10.12 13.63
C GLY A 335 23.68 -10.17 15.15
N THR A 336 22.50 -9.73 15.59
CA THR A 336 22.07 -9.75 16.99
C THR A 336 20.67 -10.33 17.11
N TYR A 337 20.51 -11.34 17.96
CA TYR A 337 19.22 -11.88 18.38
C TYR A 337 19.05 -11.69 19.89
N ASP A 338 18.06 -10.91 20.28
CA ASP A 338 17.56 -10.81 21.65
C ASP A 338 16.17 -11.47 21.69
N GLY A 339 16.05 -12.62 22.35
CA GLY A 339 14.80 -13.38 22.43
C GLY A 339 13.72 -12.60 23.19
N GLY A 340 14.06 -12.21 24.42
CA GLY A 340 13.21 -11.36 25.24
C GLY A 340 12.64 -12.12 26.43
N GLU A 341 11.32 -12.09 26.57
CA GLU A 341 10.57 -12.86 27.56
C GLU A 341 10.20 -14.25 27.02
N ASP A 342 9.79 -15.16 27.91
CA ASP A 342 9.38 -16.54 27.59
C ASP A 342 10.51 -17.49 27.14
N ILE A 343 10.26 -18.38 26.16
CA ILE A 343 11.19 -19.47 25.79
C ILE A 343 11.55 -19.32 24.32
N ASP A 344 12.76 -18.84 24.11
CA ASP A 344 13.28 -18.49 22.80
C ASP A 344 14.22 -19.55 22.26
N ARG A 345 14.30 -19.61 20.93
CA ARG A 345 14.99 -20.67 20.23
C ARG A 345 15.90 -20.17 19.12
N LEU A 346 17.11 -20.72 19.10
CA LEU A 346 18.06 -20.59 18.01
C LEU A 346 18.45 -21.99 17.53
N GLU A 347 18.21 -22.30 16.27
CA GLU A 347 18.38 -23.65 15.71
C GLU A 347 19.78 -23.88 15.12
N VAL A 348 20.27 -22.91 14.34
CA VAL A 348 21.59 -22.97 13.70
C VAL A 348 22.33 -21.67 13.99
N TYR A 349 23.55 -21.77 14.53
CA TYR A 349 24.38 -20.63 14.89
C TYR A 349 25.77 -20.73 14.27
N ALA A 350 26.20 -19.66 13.59
CA ALA A 350 27.57 -19.49 13.12
C ALA A 350 28.33 -18.42 13.92
N GLU A 351 27.84 -17.18 13.92
CA GLU A 351 28.43 -16.01 14.59
C GLU A 351 27.36 -14.96 14.95
N GLY A 352 27.78 -13.88 15.62
CA GLY A 352 26.92 -12.79 16.09
C GLY A 352 26.72 -12.75 17.61
N SER A 353 25.69 -12.02 18.04
CA SER A 353 25.32 -11.83 19.45
C SER A 353 23.98 -12.48 19.76
N VAL A 354 23.92 -13.29 20.80
CA VAL A 354 22.69 -13.95 21.28
C VAL A 354 22.43 -13.54 22.71
N ILE A 355 21.24 -13.02 22.99
CA ILE A 355 20.83 -12.41 24.26
C ILE A 355 19.46 -13.00 24.62
N ASN A 356 19.25 -13.37 25.89
CA ASN A 356 17.97 -13.90 26.36
C ASN A 356 17.40 -15.03 25.47
N VAL A 357 18.19 -16.10 25.23
CA VAL A 357 17.74 -17.28 24.46
C VAL A 357 17.99 -18.55 25.25
N GLU A 358 16.93 -19.29 25.55
CA GLU A 358 16.94 -20.48 26.41
C GLU A 358 17.36 -21.74 25.65
N SER A 359 16.94 -21.86 24.39
CA SER A 359 17.20 -23.03 23.56
C SER A 359 18.19 -22.71 22.43
N VAL A 360 19.48 -22.76 22.75
CA VAL A 360 20.57 -22.63 21.77
C VAL A 360 21.15 -23.98 21.34
N PRO A 361 21.80 -24.08 20.15
CA PRO A 361 22.37 -25.33 19.67
C PRO A 361 23.46 -25.84 20.62
N ALA A 362 23.67 -27.16 20.68
CA ALA A 362 24.60 -27.79 21.63
C ALA A 362 26.04 -27.23 21.57
N CYS A 363 26.46 -26.71 20.42
CA CYS A 363 27.77 -26.07 20.26
C CYS A 363 27.93 -24.78 21.08
N LEU A 364 26.85 -24.05 21.37
CA LEU A 364 26.84 -22.87 22.24
C LEU A 364 26.71 -23.23 23.73
N GLN A 365 26.13 -24.39 24.07
CA GLN A 365 25.92 -24.82 25.46
C GLN A 365 27.22 -25.22 26.17
N ASP A 366 28.24 -25.65 25.43
CA ASP A 366 29.52 -26.09 25.99
C ASP A 366 30.48 -24.90 26.18
N VAL A 367 30.34 -24.21 27.30
CA VAL A 367 31.21 -23.11 27.76
C VAL A 367 32.69 -23.51 27.80
N THR A 368 33.00 -24.81 27.92
CA THR A 368 34.37 -25.36 27.93
C THR A 368 34.95 -25.65 26.54
N ASN A 369 34.16 -25.60 25.47
CA ASN A 369 34.58 -25.75 24.06
C ASN A 369 34.44 -24.45 23.23
N ARG A 370 34.43 -23.29 23.88
CA ARG A 370 34.38 -21.94 23.25
C ARG A 370 35.49 -21.65 22.22
N SER A 371 36.47 -22.53 22.05
CA SER A 371 37.51 -22.40 21.02
C SER A 371 37.12 -23.00 19.66
N LYS A 372 35.98 -23.70 19.56
CA LYS A 372 35.46 -24.23 18.28
C LYS A 372 34.28 -23.46 17.69
N CYS A 373 33.60 -22.65 18.50
CA CYS A 373 32.69 -21.62 18.02
C CYS A 373 33.43 -20.29 18.18
N LEU A 374 33.69 -19.57 17.10
CA LEU A 374 34.37 -18.28 17.12
C LEU A 374 33.44 -17.25 17.81
N VAL A 375 33.43 -17.24 19.14
CA VAL A 375 32.69 -16.27 19.95
C VAL A 375 33.71 -15.27 20.48
N LEU A 376 33.82 -14.12 19.82
CA LEU A 376 34.38 -12.91 20.42
C LEU A 376 33.32 -12.31 21.34
N ALA A 377 33.13 -12.89 22.52
CA ALA A 377 32.37 -12.22 23.56
C ALA A 377 33.13 -10.93 23.93
N HIS A 378 32.56 -9.79 23.59
CA HIS A 378 33.04 -8.49 24.06
C HIS A 378 32.85 -8.47 25.59
N ASN A 379 33.95 -8.49 26.34
CA ASN A 379 33.92 -8.35 27.78
C ASN A 379 33.86 -6.85 28.10
N PRO A 380 32.78 -6.31 28.67
CA PRO A 380 32.71 -4.92 29.06
C PRO A 380 33.34 -4.78 30.44
N ASP A 381 34.67 -4.70 30.48
CA ASP A 381 35.42 -4.06 31.57
C ASP A 381 36.04 -2.76 31.07
#